data_AF-A0KK81-F1
#
_entry.id   AF-A0KK81-F1
#
_cell.length_a   1.000
_cell.length_b   1.000
_cell.length_c   1.000
_cell.angle_alpha   90.00
_cell.angle_beta   90.00
_cell.angle_gamma   90.00
#
_symmetry.space_group_name_H-M   'P 1'
#
loop_
_entity.id
_entity.type
_entity.pdbx_description
1 polymer ?
#
loop_
_entity_poly.entity_id
_entity_poly.type
_entity_poly.pdbx_seq_one_letter_code
_entity_poly.pdbx_strand_id
1 'polypeptide(L)'
;MWKAHLIFFICSALSNIFDIHLEAAGSQLLPVIGKGQMSVVAKLFRLMGKEPVALVDADGIADGTALVSGYLVENTYADELASDFGAATANDMATDIYNDFCRLVTNEWNSIAILAAQHPYWINKSQDDDLIVSKRRATFCTLFTHEDQLLPQQFLSIKRRLTALLNILEKSGLFILRKGSIESYYLTSDQNTSIGKPNAAIDEIDAFYSINKSDLTTSYGDVIRCITHAAMTQKISEAEALRALILAIVSPAHEVFKSDPTSTHFNALARSILGGRSEMFDLAVKNDRLIVAIKSNILDVDSFPVELSRDDSVPQVINRALGITS
;
A
#
# COMPACT_ATOMS: atom_id res chain seq x y z
N MET A 1 -17.78 6.14 14.14
CA MET A 1 -17.31 7.30 13.35
C MET A 1 -15.79 7.48 13.42
N TRP A 2 -15.17 7.42 14.61
CA TRP A 2 -13.73 7.68 14.79
C TRP A 2 -12.76 6.62 14.27
N LYS A 3 -13.14 5.34 14.19
CA LYS A 3 -12.24 4.22 13.83
C LYS A 3 -11.44 4.43 12.54
N ALA A 4 -12.10 4.83 11.44
CA ALA A 4 -11.43 5.06 10.16
C ALA A 4 -10.39 6.20 10.24
N HIS A 5 -10.64 7.20 11.09
CA HIS A 5 -9.71 8.31 11.30
C HIS A 5 -8.51 7.89 12.17
N LEU A 6 -8.70 7.01 13.15
CA LEU A 6 -7.60 6.49 13.97
C LEU A 6 -6.60 5.71 13.11
N ILE A 7 -7.10 4.81 12.24
CA ILE A 7 -6.26 4.09 11.28
C ILE A 7 -5.48 5.06 10.40
N PHE A 8 -6.14 6.12 9.90
CA PHE A 8 -5.49 7.15 9.09
C PHE A 8 -4.31 7.82 9.82
N PHE A 9 -4.51 8.29 11.06
CA PHE A 9 -3.45 8.97 11.82
C PHE A 9 -2.27 8.03 12.11
N ILE A 10 -2.55 6.78 12.49
CA ILE A 10 -1.51 5.79 12.74
C ILE A 10 -0.73 5.47 11.46
N CYS A 11 -1.42 5.28 10.32
CA CYS A 11 -0.76 5.04 9.04
C CYS A 11 0.14 6.22 8.64
N SER A 12 -0.33 7.45 8.81
CA SER A 12 0.45 8.65 8.51
C SER A 12 1.70 8.77 9.40
N ALA A 13 1.55 8.57 10.71
CA ALA A 13 2.67 8.61 11.65
C ALA A 13 3.72 7.54 11.36
N LEU A 14 3.29 6.30 11.13
CA LEU A 14 4.19 5.20 10.77
C LEU A 14 4.87 5.44 9.41
N SER A 15 4.15 5.99 8.43
CA SER A 15 4.73 6.33 7.12
C SER A 15 5.91 7.31 7.28
N ASN A 16 5.75 8.33 8.14
CA ASN A 16 6.84 9.28 8.42
C ASN A 16 8.02 8.62 9.14
N ILE A 17 7.75 7.78 10.15
CA ILE A 17 8.81 7.14 10.95
C ILE A 17 9.64 6.15 10.12
N PHE A 18 8.98 5.43 9.22
CA PHE A 18 9.61 4.44 8.35
C PHE A 18 10.07 5.01 7.01
N ASP A 19 9.93 6.32 6.79
CA ASP A 19 10.32 7.01 5.55
C ASP A 19 9.62 6.43 4.30
N ILE A 20 8.32 6.13 4.45
CA ILE A 20 7.47 5.57 3.40
C ILE A 20 6.68 6.71 2.76
N HIS A 21 7.10 7.14 1.57
CA HIS A 21 6.50 8.27 0.88
C HIS A 21 5.30 7.86 0.01
N LEU A 22 4.13 7.65 0.64
CA LEU A 22 2.89 7.29 -0.05
C LEU A 22 2.52 8.28 -1.17
N GLU A 23 2.60 9.59 -0.89
CA GLU A 23 2.21 10.62 -1.86
C GLU A 23 3.18 10.69 -3.06
N ALA A 24 4.48 10.51 -2.81
CA ALA A 24 5.49 10.44 -3.88
C ALA A 24 5.31 9.18 -4.76
N ALA A 25 4.79 8.10 -4.18
CA ALA A 25 4.37 6.91 -4.91
C ALA A 25 3.03 7.07 -5.63
N GLY A 26 2.40 8.25 -5.59
CA GLY A 26 1.10 8.50 -6.21
C GLY A 26 -0.10 7.92 -5.45
N SER A 27 0.11 7.50 -4.20
CA SER A 27 -0.92 6.94 -3.32
C SER A 27 -1.45 7.98 -2.34
N GLN A 28 -2.76 7.89 -2.05
CA GLN A 28 -3.43 8.76 -1.10
C GLN A 28 -4.18 7.93 -0.05
N LEU A 29 -4.04 8.30 1.23
CA LEU A 29 -4.82 7.71 2.31
C LEU A 29 -6.23 8.29 2.33
N LEU A 30 -7.24 7.43 2.25
CA LEU A 30 -8.65 7.81 2.31
C LEU A 30 -9.37 7.03 3.43
N PRO A 31 -9.86 7.70 4.49
CA PRO A 31 -10.67 7.03 5.49
C PRO A 31 -12.06 6.70 4.93
N VAL A 32 -12.40 5.40 4.88
CA VAL A 32 -13.73 4.93 4.46
C VAL A 32 -14.55 4.52 5.68
N ILE A 33 -15.74 5.11 5.82
CA ILE A 33 -16.66 4.79 6.92
C ILE A 33 -17.62 3.68 6.48
N GLY A 34 -17.53 2.53 7.15
CA GLY A 34 -18.46 1.41 6.99
C GLY A 34 -17.92 0.31 6.07
N LYS A 35 -17.93 -0.93 6.58
CA LYS A 35 -17.34 -2.10 5.92
C LYS A 35 -17.98 -2.41 4.55
N GLY A 36 -19.31 -2.29 4.47
CA GLY A 36 -20.04 -2.49 3.21
C GLY A 36 -19.64 -1.48 2.13
N GLN A 37 -19.28 -0.26 2.52
CA GLN A 37 -18.87 0.79 1.58
C GLN A 37 -17.47 0.55 1.03
N MET A 38 -16.60 -0.16 1.75
CA MET A 38 -15.22 -0.43 1.31
C MET A 38 -15.19 -1.17 -0.04
N SER A 39 -16.03 -2.22 -0.18
CA SER A 39 -16.12 -2.97 -1.44
C SER A 39 -16.65 -2.13 -2.62
N VAL A 40 -17.58 -1.21 -2.35
CA VAL A 40 -18.15 -0.30 -3.35
C VAL A 40 -17.14 0.75 -3.78
N VAL A 41 -16.44 1.36 -2.81
CA VAL A 41 -15.39 2.35 -3.05
C VAL A 41 -14.23 1.74 -3.83
N ALA A 42 -13.80 0.53 -3.48
CA ALA A 42 -12.76 -0.18 -4.23
C ALA A 42 -13.18 -0.43 -5.69
N LYS A 43 -14.41 -0.89 -5.92
CA LYS A 43 -14.94 -1.08 -7.29
C LYS A 43 -14.97 0.23 -8.07
N LEU A 44 -15.45 1.32 -7.47
CA LEU A 44 -15.46 2.64 -8.11
C LEU A 44 -14.05 3.10 -8.51
N PHE A 45 -13.07 2.94 -7.62
CA PHE A 45 -11.69 3.32 -7.93
C PHE A 45 -11.06 2.47 -9.03
N ARG A 46 -11.34 1.16 -9.06
CA ARG A 46 -10.91 0.30 -10.19
C ARG A 46 -11.52 0.74 -11.51
N LEU A 47 -12.80 1.12 -11.53
CA LEU A 47 -13.45 1.68 -12.73
C LEU A 47 -12.82 3.00 -13.19
N MET A 48 -12.22 3.75 -12.27
CA MET A 48 -11.44 4.97 -12.57
C MET A 48 -9.98 4.68 -12.96
N GLY A 49 -9.59 3.41 -13.13
CA GLY A 49 -8.23 3.00 -13.45
C GLY A 49 -7.24 3.15 -12.29
N LYS A 50 -7.72 3.12 -11.03
CA LYS A 50 -6.89 3.16 -9.82
C LYS A 50 -6.75 1.76 -9.21
N GLU A 51 -5.70 1.58 -8.42
CA GLU A 51 -5.40 0.35 -7.71
C GLU A 51 -5.67 0.54 -6.20
N PRO A 52 -6.90 0.25 -5.72
CA PRO A 52 -7.25 0.50 -4.32
C PRO A 52 -6.59 -0.53 -3.40
N VAL A 53 -5.84 -0.03 -2.41
CA VAL A 53 -5.35 -0.80 -1.27
C VAL A 53 -6.23 -0.49 -0.06
N ALA A 54 -6.70 -1.51 0.66
CA ALA A 54 -7.50 -1.34 1.87
C ALA A 54 -6.84 -1.98 3.08
N LEU A 55 -6.95 -1.29 4.21
CA LEU A 55 -6.64 -1.80 5.55
C LEU A 55 -7.93 -1.82 6.37
N VAL A 56 -8.27 -2.98 6.93
CA VAL A 56 -9.50 -3.16 7.72
C VAL A 56 -9.25 -3.92 9.01
N ASP A 57 -10.11 -3.69 10.00
CA ASP A 57 -10.18 -4.46 11.24
C ASP A 57 -10.36 -5.98 10.95
N ALA A 58 -10.00 -6.83 11.91
CA ALA A 58 -10.20 -8.29 11.83
C ALA A 58 -11.64 -8.72 11.49
N ASP A 59 -12.62 -7.90 11.85
CA ASP A 59 -14.03 -8.14 11.57
C ASP A 59 -14.38 -8.03 10.07
N GLY A 60 -13.44 -7.63 9.21
CA GLY A 60 -13.55 -7.67 7.75
C GLY A 60 -13.53 -9.08 7.16
N ILE A 61 -13.01 -10.07 7.90
CA ILE A 61 -13.03 -11.49 7.53
C ILE A 61 -13.74 -12.36 8.57
N ALA A 62 -13.68 -12.03 9.86
CA ALA A 62 -14.30 -12.85 10.91
C ALA A 62 -15.84 -12.84 10.86
N ASP A 63 -16.45 -11.78 10.31
CA ASP A 63 -17.91 -11.65 10.20
C ASP A 63 -18.48 -12.31 8.93
N GLY A 64 -17.64 -12.60 7.94
CA GLY A 64 -18.07 -13.09 6.64
C GLY A 64 -17.06 -12.80 5.54
N THR A 65 -17.33 -13.32 4.35
CA THR A 65 -16.43 -13.21 3.19
C THR A 65 -16.80 -12.09 2.22
N ALA A 66 -17.89 -11.34 2.44
CA ALA A 66 -18.39 -10.36 1.46
C ALA A 66 -17.34 -9.32 1.02
N LEU A 67 -16.57 -8.77 1.97
CA LEU A 67 -15.48 -7.83 1.66
C LEU A 67 -14.36 -8.54 0.90
N VAL A 68 -13.95 -9.72 1.38
CA VAL A 68 -12.91 -10.56 0.78
C VAL A 68 -13.24 -10.90 -0.67
N SER A 69 -14.45 -11.38 -0.94
CA SER A 69 -14.94 -11.66 -2.29
C SER A 69 -14.86 -10.44 -3.20
N GLY A 70 -15.10 -9.22 -2.68
CA GLY A 70 -14.95 -7.99 -3.46
C GLY A 70 -13.53 -7.69 -3.96
N TYR A 71 -12.51 -8.32 -3.38
CA TYR A 71 -11.10 -8.22 -3.80
C TYR A 71 -10.59 -9.43 -4.59
N LEU A 72 -11.28 -10.58 -4.47
CA LEU A 72 -10.88 -11.83 -5.12
C LEU A 72 -11.64 -12.14 -6.41
N VAL A 73 -12.89 -11.69 -6.53
CA VAL A 73 -13.69 -11.93 -7.74
C VAL A 73 -13.00 -11.33 -8.96
N GLU A 74 -12.84 -12.15 -10.01
CA GLU A 74 -12.19 -11.81 -11.29
C GLU A 74 -10.70 -11.43 -11.15
N ASN A 75 -10.06 -11.77 -10.02
CA ASN A 75 -8.65 -11.54 -9.81
C ASN A 75 -7.83 -12.79 -10.19
N THR A 76 -7.45 -12.88 -11.46
CA THR A 76 -6.72 -14.02 -12.01
C THR A 76 -5.38 -14.26 -11.28
N TYR A 77 -4.71 -13.20 -10.86
CA TYR A 77 -3.47 -13.32 -10.08
C TYR A 77 -3.71 -13.98 -8.72
N ALA A 78 -4.81 -13.62 -8.03
CA ALA A 78 -5.18 -14.28 -6.80
C ALA A 78 -5.57 -15.75 -7.03
N ASP A 79 -6.28 -16.05 -8.12
CA ASP A 79 -6.66 -17.42 -8.49
C ASP A 79 -5.44 -18.31 -8.79
N GLU A 80 -4.43 -17.78 -9.49
CA GLU A 80 -3.15 -18.46 -9.70
C GLU A 80 -2.48 -18.80 -8.37
N LEU A 81 -2.40 -17.84 -7.44
CA LEU A 81 -1.84 -18.08 -6.11
C LEU A 81 -2.65 -19.09 -5.29
N ALA A 82 -3.97 -19.11 -5.44
CA ALA A 82 -4.84 -20.06 -4.75
C ALA A 82 -4.69 -21.49 -5.31
N SER A 83 -4.43 -21.61 -6.62
CA SER A 83 -4.16 -22.88 -7.28
C SER A 83 -2.90 -23.57 -6.70
N ASP A 84 -1.89 -22.81 -6.27
CA ASP A 84 -0.71 -23.37 -5.57
C ASP A 84 -1.09 -24.08 -4.25
N PHE A 85 -2.24 -23.74 -3.67
CA PHE A 85 -2.80 -24.37 -2.47
C PHE A 85 -3.90 -25.39 -2.79
N GLY A 86 -4.12 -25.71 -4.07
CA GLY A 86 -5.09 -26.72 -4.52
C GLY A 86 -6.55 -26.25 -4.56
N ALA A 87 -6.81 -24.95 -4.47
CA ALA A 87 -8.15 -24.39 -4.63
C ALA A 87 -8.43 -24.04 -6.10
N ALA A 88 -9.70 -24.12 -6.52
CA ALA A 88 -10.09 -23.77 -7.89
C ALA A 88 -10.01 -22.27 -8.15
N THR A 89 -10.44 -21.46 -7.18
CA THR A 89 -10.32 -20.00 -7.19
C THR A 89 -9.94 -19.50 -5.80
N ALA A 90 -9.41 -18.28 -5.72
CA ALA A 90 -9.13 -17.63 -4.44
C ALA A 90 -10.41 -17.40 -3.63
N ASN A 91 -11.52 -17.11 -4.30
CA ASN A 91 -12.80 -16.91 -3.64
C ASN A 91 -13.35 -18.21 -3.03
N ASP A 92 -13.19 -19.35 -3.72
CA ASP A 92 -13.54 -20.67 -3.17
C ASP A 92 -12.67 -20.99 -1.95
N MET A 93 -11.35 -20.76 -2.06
CA MET A 93 -10.41 -20.91 -0.94
C MET A 93 -10.85 -20.09 0.28
N ALA A 94 -11.20 -18.81 0.07
CA ALA A 94 -11.65 -17.93 1.14
C ALA A 94 -12.94 -18.44 1.80
N THR A 95 -13.88 -18.91 0.99
CA THR A 95 -15.19 -19.39 1.44
C THR A 95 -15.06 -20.69 2.24
N ASP A 96 -14.27 -21.64 1.76
CA ASP A 96 -14.01 -22.91 2.43
C ASP A 96 -13.28 -22.73 3.75
N ILE A 97 -12.22 -21.91 3.76
CA ILE A 97 -11.47 -21.60 4.98
C ILE A 97 -12.38 -20.90 6.00
N TYR A 98 -13.18 -19.93 5.57
CA TYR A 98 -14.11 -19.23 6.46
C TYR A 98 -15.16 -20.17 7.06
N ASN A 99 -15.74 -21.06 6.24
CA ASN A 99 -16.74 -22.03 6.69
C ASN A 99 -16.14 -23.02 7.69
N ASP A 100 -14.95 -23.55 7.42
CA ASP A 100 -14.25 -24.46 8.32
C ASP A 100 -13.87 -23.75 9.63
N PHE A 101 -13.41 -22.50 9.56
CA PHE A 101 -13.17 -21.66 10.73
C PHE A 101 -14.44 -21.49 11.57
N CYS A 102 -15.57 -21.14 10.95
CA CYS A 102 -16.84 -20.98 11.66
C CYS A 102 -17.29 -22.27 12.35
N ARG A 103 -17.20 -23.42 11.66
CA ARG A 103 -17.52 -24.73 12.25
C ARG A 103 -16.59 -25.04 13.43
N LEU A 104 -15.30 -24.78 13.28
CA LEU A 104 -14.32 -25.02 14.35
C LEU A 104 -14.60 -24.15 15.57
N VAL A 105 -14.85 -22.85 15.40
CA VAL A 105 -15.20 -21.95 16.51
C VAL A 105 -16.48 -22.42 17.20
N THR A 106 -17.48 -22.87 16.44
CA THR A 106 -18.76 -23.33 16.99
C THR A 106 -18.59 -24.59 17.82
N ASN A 107 -17.85 -25.57 17.30
CA ASN A 107 -17.72 -26.89 17.92
C ASN A 107 -16.68 -26.92 19.04
N GLU A 108 -15.59 -26.15 18.90
CA GLU A 108 -14.40 -26.25 19.74
C GLU A 108 -14.14 -25.00 20.58
N TRP A 109 -15.13 -24.09 20.70
CA TRP A 109 -15.01 -22.84 21.48
C TRP A 109 -14.38 -23.06 22.86
N ASN A 110 -14.85 -24.06 23.59
CA ASN A 110 -14.41 -24.31 24.97
C ASN A 110 -12.90 -24.57 25.07
N SER A 111 -12.29 -25.15 24.03
CA SER A 111 -10.84 -25.44 24.02
C SER A 111 -9.96 -24.19 23.85
N ILE A 112 -10.51 -23.10 23.30
CA ILE A 112 -9.78 -21.83 23.08
C ILE A 112 -10.33 -20.67 23.92
N ALA A 113 -11.48 -20.86 24.58
CA ALA A 113 -12.22 -19.81 25.28
C ALA A 113 -11.37 -19.07 26.33
N ILE A 114 -10.50 -19.77 27.06
CA ILE A 114 -9.65 -19.17 28.10
C ILE A 114 -8.75 -18.07 27.51
N LEU A 115 -8.22 -18.30 26.30
CA LEU A 115 -7.37 -17.33 25.60
C LEU A 115 -8.23 -16.28 24.89
N ALA A 116 -9.26 -16.71 24.16
CA ALA A 116 -10.11 -15.82 23.37
C ALA A 116 -10.92 -14.84 24.24
N ALA A 117 -11.30 -15.23 25.45
CA ALA A 117 -12.05 -14.38 26.36
C ALA A 117 -11.26 -13.17 26.89
N GLN A 118 -9.95 -13.14 26.70
CA GLN A 118 -9.08 -12.03 27.10
C GLN A 118 -9.00 -10.94 26.02
N HIS A 119 -9.53 -11.19 24.82
CA HIS A 119 -9.45 -10.26 23.71
C HIS A 119 -10.47 -9.11 23.85
N PRO A 120 -10.14 -7.86 23.45
CA PRO A 120 -11.08 -6.73 23.49
C PRO A 120 -12.43 -7.00 22.80
N TYR A 121 -12.46 -7.74 21.69
CA TYR A 121 -13.73 -8.13 21.04
C TYR A 121 -14.64 -9.00 21.90
N TRP A 122 -14.10 -9.70 22.89
CA TRP A 122 -14.88 -10.46 23.86
C TRP A 122 -15.22 -9.62 25.09
N ILE A 123 -14.26 -8.86 25.60
CA ILE A 123 -14.42 -8.04 26.82
C ILE A 123 -15.44 -6.92 26.57
N ASN A 124 -15.31 -6.21 25.45
CA ASN A 124 -16.09 -5.03 25.11
C ASN A 124 -17.35 -5.33 24.29
N LYS A 125 -17.76 -6.60 24.17
CA LYS A 125 -19.00 -6.95 23.46
C LYS A 125 -20.22 -6.35 24.16
N SER A 126 -21.17 -5.85 23.38
CA SER A 126 -22.44 -5.37 23.91
C SER A 126 -23.36 -6.55 24.26
N GLN A 127 -24.39 -6.32 25.09
CA GLN A 127 -25.38 -7.35 25.39
C GLN A 127 -26.23 -7.73 24.18
N ASP A 128 -26.34 -6.83 23.20
CA ASP A 128 -27.09 -7.01 21.96
C ASP A 128 -26.24 -7.64 20.84
N ASP A 129 -24.93 -7.83 21.06
CA ASP A 129 -24.05 -8.45 20.07
C ASP A 129 -24.38 -9.93 19.91
N ASP A 130 -24.40 -10.39 18.66
CA ASP A 130 -24.49 -11.82 18.38
C ASP A 130 -23.26 -12.54 18.95
N LEU A 131 -23.50 -13.39 19.95
CA LEU A 131 -22.46 -14.11 20.67
C LEU A 131 -21.54 -14.91 19.74
N ILE A 132 -22.07 -15.49 18.64
CA ILE A 132 -21.23 -16.25 17.71
C ILE A 132 -20.27 -15.33 16.94
N VAL A 133 -20.69 -14.10 16.63
CA VAL A 133 -19.85 -13.09 15.99
C VAL A 133 -18.71 -12.70 16.93
N SER A 134 -19.01 -12.42 18.20
CA SER A 134 -17.97 -12.10 19.20
C SER A 134 -16.97 -13.25 19.39
N LYS A 135 -17.45 -14.50 19.42
CA LYS A 135 -16.57 -15.70 19.48
C LYS A 135 -15.64 -15.75 18.27
N ARG A 136 -16.18 -15.62 17.05
CA ARG A 136 -15.37 -15.67 15.82
C ARG A 136 -14.31 -14.58 15.79
N ARG A 137 -14.68 -13.33 16.08
CA ARG A 137 -13.72 -12.21 16.09
C ARG A 137 -12.63 -12.43 17.13
N ALA A 138 -12.99 -12.79 18.35
CA ALA A 138 -12.03 -13.04 19.42
C ALA A 138 -11.09 -14.20 19.07
N THR A 139 -11.64 -15.34 18.63
CA THR A 139 -10.84 -16.49 18.23
C THR A 139 -9.89 -16.15 17.09
N PHE A 140 -10.36 -15.49 16.03
CA PHE A 140 -9.49 -15.07 14.91
C PHE A 140 -8.28 -14.30 15.42
N CYS A 141 -8.49 -13.29 16.27
CA CYS A 141 -7.40 -12.47 16.79
C CYS A 141 -6.46 -13.28 17.70
N THR A 142 -7.00 -14.17 18.54
CA THR A 142 -6.21 -15.09 19.37
C THR A 142 -5.25 -15.95 18.56
N LEU A 143 -5.66 -16.41 17.37
CA LEU A 143 -4.77 -17.20 16.50
C LEU A 143 -3.51 -16.41 16.12
N PHE A 144 -3.57 -15.09 16.01
CA PHE A 144 -2.46 -14.27 15.54
C PHE A 144 -1.74 -13.47 16.63
N THR A 145 -2.29 -13.43 17.85
CA THR A 145 -1.66 -12.75 19.00
C THR A 145 -0.93 -13.70 19.95
N HIS A 146 -1.22 -15.00 19.88
CA HIS A 146 -0.60 -16.00 20.75
C HIS A 146 0.41 -16.89 20.00
N GLU A 147 1.40 -17.35 20.74
CA GLU A 147 2.37 -18.33 20.26
C GLU A 147 1.70 -19.66 19.93
N ASP A 148 2.24 -20.37 18.92
CA ASP A 148 1.67 -21.62 18.43
C ASP A 148 1.59 -22.71 19.52
N GLN A 149 2.52 -22.75 20.47
CA GLN A 149 2.52 -23.76 21.55
C GLN A 149 1.31 -23.62 22.50
N LEU A 150 0.70 -22.42 22.57
CA LEU A 150 -0.45 -22.16 23.44
C LEU A 150 -1.78 -22.49 22.76
N LEU A 151 -1.77 -22.69 21.43
CA LEU A 151 -2.99 -22.92 20.65
C LEU A 151 -3.31 -24.42 20.56
N PRO A 152 -4.59 -24.82 20.68
CA PRO A 152 -4.95 -26.22 20.46
C PRO A 152 -4.63 -26.65 19.01
N GLN A 153 -4.25 -27.92 18.82
CA GLN A 153 -3.74 -28.43 17.54
C GLN A 153 -4.68 -28.18 16.34
N GLN A 154 -5.98 -28.34 16.53
CA GLN A 154 -7.00 -28.05 15.51
C GLN A 154 -7.01 -26.58 15.06
N PHE A 155 -6.73 -25.65 15.98
CA PHE A 155 -6.63 -24.23 15.69
C PHE A 155 -5.33 -23.86 14.96
N LEU A 156 -4.25 -24.62 15.15
CA LEU A 156 -3.02 -24.44 14.38
C LEU A 156 -3.22 -24.74 12.89
N SER A 157 -4.00 -25.78 12.56
CA SER A 157 -4.33 -26.11 11.17
C SER A 157 -5.11 -24.98 10.49
N ILE A 158 -6.17 -24.46 11.13
CA ILE A 158 -6.94 -23.35 10.56
C ILE A 158 -6.13 -22.05 10.51
N LYS A 159 -5.26 -21.79 11.50
CA LYS A 159 -4.34 -20.63 11.50
C LYS A 159 -3.47 -20.64 10.26
N ARG A 160 -2.85 -21.77 9.91
CA ARG A 160 -1.99 -21.88 8.70
C ARG A 160 -2.76 -21.57 7.42
N ARG A 161 -3.99 -22.10 7.30
CA ARG A 161 -4.86 -21.84 6.15
C ARG A 161 -5.27 -20.37 6.07
N LEU A 162 -5.66 -19.77 7.20
CA LEU A 162 -5.95 -18.34 7.30
C LEU A 162 -4.73 -17.49 6.94
N THR A 163 -3.53 -17.85 7.40
CA THR A 163 -2.28 -17.14 7.01
C THR A 163 -2.06 -17.18 5.51
N ALA A 164 -2.23 -18.35 4.87
CA ALA A 164 -2.10 -18.47 3.42
C ALA A 164 -3.10 -17.57 2.69
N LEU A 165 -4.37 -17.59 3.11
CA LEU A 165 -5.40 -16.70 2.57
C LEU A 165 -5.06 -15.22 2.76
N LEU A 166 -4.66 -14.82 3.97
CA LEU A 166 -4.27 -13.44 4.27
C LEU A 166 -3.11 -12.98 3.38
N ASN A 167 -2.12 -13.83 3.11
CA ASN A 167 -1.03 -13.49 2.19
C ASN A 167 -1.52 -13.25 0.75
N ILE A 168 -2.50 -14.01 0.26
CA ILE A 168 -3.12 -13.79 -1.06
C ILE A 168 -3.91 -12.48 -1.05
N LEU A 169 -4.63 -12.17 0.03
CA LEU A 169 -5.38 -10.92 0.18
C LEU A 169 -4.45 -9.71 0.19
N GLU A 170 -3.35 -9.76 0.93
CA GLU A 170 -2.35 -8.67 0.99
C GLU A 170 -1.78 -8.40 -0.42
N LYS A 171 -1.46 -9.45 -1.18
CA LYS A 171 -1.02 -9.34 -2.58
C LYS A 171 -2.10 -8.80 -3.53
N SER A 172 -3.36 -8.95 -3.16
CA SER A 172 -4.53 -8.44 -3.90
C SER A 172 -4.97 -7.04 -3.45
N GLY A 173 -4.22 -6.40 -2.55
CA GLY A 173 -4.50 -5.07 -2.03
C GLY A 173 -5.49 -5.03 -0.85
N LEU A 174 -5.78 -6.15 -0.19
CA LEU A 174 -6.61 -6.19 1.02
C LEU A 174 -5.80 -6.66 2.24
N PHE A 175 -5.57 -5.75 3.16
CA PHE A 175 -4.87 -6.00 4.42
C PHE A 175 -5.87 -6.08 5.57
N ILE A 176 -5.78 -7.16 6.35
CA ILE A 176 -6.59 -7.37 7.55
C ILE A 176 -5.70 -7.19 8.78
N LEU A 177 -6.14 -6.37 9.73
CA LEU A 177 -5.53 -6.26 11.05
C LEU A 177 -5.75 -7.57 11.83
N ARG A 178 -4.70 -8.38 11.93
CA ARG A 178 -4.74 -9.71 12.55
C ARG A 178 -4.97 -9.68 14.07
N LYS A 179 -4.60 -8.59 14.75
CA LYS A 179 -4.76 -8.42 16.20
C LYS A 179 -6.10 -7.80 16.60
N GLY A 180 -6.98 -7.46 15.65
CA GLY A 180 -8.29 -6.89 15.93
C GLY A 180 -8.52 -5.55 15.27
N SER A 181 -8.78 -4.52 16.07
CA SER A 181 -8.82 -3.14 15.59
C SER A 181 -7.49 -2.43 15.85
N ILE A 182 -7.32 -1.22 15.33
CA ILE A 182 -6.05 -0.48 15.45
C ILE A 182 -5.59 -0.30 16.90
N GLU A 183 -6.51 -0.16 17.84
CA GLU A 183 -6.20 -0.02 19.27
C GLU A 183 -5.52 -1.27 19.85
N SER A 184 -5.75 -2.46 19.27
CA SER A 184 -5.11 -3.71 19.68
C SER A 184 -3.62 -3.77 19.29
N TYR A 185 -3.10 -2.76 18.60
CA TYR A 185 -1.69 -2.63 18.22
C TYR A 185 -0.92 -1.66 19.11
N TYR A 186 -1.61 -0.93 19.99
CA TYR A 186 -1.01 0.09 20.83
C TYR A 186 0.02 -0.52 21.79
N LEU A 187 1.15 0.15 21.94
CA LEU A 187 2.27 -0.25 22.80
C LEU A 187 2.25 0.47 24.15
N THR A 188 1.83 1.73 24.17
CA THR A 188 1.85 2.56 25.40
C THR A 188 0.44 2.86 25.91
N SER A 189 -0.53 2.94 25.00
CA SER A 189 -1.93 3.16 25.35
C SER A 189 -2.68 1.85 25.65
N ASP A 190 -3.75 1.94 26.44
CA ASP A 190 -4.56 0.76 26.81
C ASP A 190 -5.28 0.18 25.58
N GLN A 191 -4.99 -1.09 25.28
CA GLN A 191 -5.54 -1.85 24.15
C GLN A 191 -7.03 -2.20 24.33
N ASN A 192 -7.57 -2.09 25.55
CA ASN A 192 -8.98 -2.30 25.85
C ASN A 192 -9.82 -1.02 25.78
N THR A 193 -9.20 0.14 25.51
CA THR A 193 -9.83 1.46 25.58
C THR A 193 -11.07 1.57 24.68
N SER A 194 -12.24 1.67 25.29
CA SER A 194 -13.50 2.01 24.61
C SER A 194 -13.82 3.51 24.68
N ILE A 195 -13.25 4.24 25.65
CA ILE A 195 -13.53 5.65 25.99
C ILE A 195 -12.26 6.50 25.77
N GLY A 196 -12.35 7.64 25.08
CA GLY A 196 -11.21 8.54 24.88
C GLY A 196 -10.25 8.16 23.74
N LYS A 197 -10.70 7.30 22.82
CA LYS A 197 -9.92 6.77 21.69
C LYS A 197 -9.07 7.78 20.90
N PRO A 198 -9.56 9.01 20.62
CA PRO A 198 -8.73 10.00 19.91
C PRO A 198 -7.49 10.42 20.71
N ASN A 199 -7.63 10.64 22.03
CA ASN A 199 -6.51 11.03 22.88
C ASN A 199 -5.50 9.89 22.99
N ALA A 200 -5.98 8.66 23.21
CA ALA A 200 -5.12 7.48 23.23
C ALA A 200 -4.32 7.30 21.92
N ALA A 201 -4.93 7.57 20.76
CA ALA A 201 -4.20 7.55 19.49
C ALA A 201 -3.12 8.64 19.40
N ILE A 202 -3.40 9.84 19.90
CA ILE A 202 -2.42 10.94 19.92
C ILE A 202 -1.25 10.57 20.84
N ASP A 203 -1.54 10.12 22.06
CA ASP A 203 -0.52 9.71 23.03
C ASP A 203 0.34 8.55 22.50
N GLU A 204 -0.28 7.60 21.80
CA GLU A 204 0.41 6.50 21.12
C GLU A 204 1.33 7.00 19.99
N ILE A 205 0.85 7.92 19.15
CA ILE A 205 1.65 8.52 18.06
C ILE A 205 2.84 9.31 18.60
N ASP A 206 2.63 10.10 19.65
CA ASP A 206 3.68 10.87 20.31
C ASP A 206 4.75 9.93 20.88
N ALA A 207 4.34 8.77 21.42
CA ALA A 207 5.26 7.76 21.93
C ALA A 207 6.11 7.09 20.84
N PHE A 208 5.65 7.04 19.58
CA PHE A 208 6.39 6.35 18.52
C PHE A 208 7.83 6.87 18.33
N TYR A 209 8.07 8.17 18.54
CA TYR A 209 9.41 8.76 18.42
C TYR A 209 10.39 8.28 19.50
N SER A 210 9.87 7.70 20.59
CA SER A 210 10.67 7.14 21.69
C SER A 210 10.78 5.61 21.64
N ILE A 211 10.03 4.96 20.74
CA ILE A 211 10.01 3.50 20.60
C ILE A 211 10.97 3.08 19.49
N ASN A 212 11.70 1.97 19.69
CA ASN A 212 12.58 1.45 18.66
C ASN A 212 11.79 0.99 17.43
N LYS A 213 12.35 1.23 16.23
CA LYS A 213 11.72 0.80 14.96
C LYS A 213 11.47 -0.72 14.91
N SER A 214 12.30 -1.54 15.56
CA SER A 214 12.08 -2.99 15.66
C SER A 214 10.79 -3.35 16.39
N ASP A 215 10.50 -2.62 17.47
CA ASP A 215 9.36 -2.89 18.34
C ASP A 215 8.07 -2.39 17.67
N LEU A 216 8.15 -1.25 16.98
CA LEU A 216 7.10 -0.76 16.07
C LEU A 216 6.84 -1.75 14.92
N THR A 217 7.90 -2.29 14.31
CA THR A 217 7.76 -3.30 13.23
C THR A 217 7.06 -4.56 13.72
N THR A 218 7.42 -5.03 14.92
CA THR A 218 6.81 -6.21 15.53
C THR A 218 5.36 -5.95 15.91
N SER A 219 5.06 -4.78 16.45
CA SER A 219 3.72 -4.46 16.94
C SER A 219 2.77 -4.11 15.81
N TYR A 220 3.17 -3.20 14.91
CA TYR A 220 2.40 -2.64 13.80
C TYR A 220 2.67 -3.30 12.44
N GLY A 221 3.20 -4.53 12.43
CA GLY A 221 3.62 -5.21 11.20
C GLY A 221 2.54 -5.29 10.12
N ASP A 222 1.26 -5.46 10.49
CA ASP A 222 0.16 -5.50 9.50
C ASP A 222 -0.07 -4.14 8.83
N VAL A 223 0.02 -3.06 9.61
CA VAL A 223 -0.11 -1.68 9.10
C VAL A 223 1.09 -1.35 8.22
N ILE A 224 2.31 -1.68 8.68
CA ILE A 224 3.55 -1.41 7.95
C ILE A 224 3.55 -2.15 6.60
N ARG A 225 3.19 -3.44 6.57
CA ARG A 225 3.07 -4.17 5.29
C ARG A 225 2.06 -3.50 4.35
N CYS A 226 0.93 -3.01 4.87
CA CYS A 226 -0.07 -2.31 4.06
C CYS A 226 0.46 -1.01 3.45
N ILE A 227 1.07 -0.13 4.26
CA ILE A 227 1.58 1.16 3.75
C ILE A 227 2.79 0.97 2.84
N THR A 228 3.65 -0.02 3.11
CA THR A 228 4.75 -0.38 2.20
C THR A 228 4.18 -0.89 0.87
N HIS A 229 3.16 -1.75 0.90
CA HIS A 229 2.49 -2.21 -0.32
C HIS A 229 1.89 -1.06 -1.13
N ALA A 230 1.17 -0.14 -0.47
CA ALA A 230 0.61 1.04 -1.12
C ALA A 230 1.68 2.02 -1.65
N ALA A 231 2.90 2.01 -1.10
CA ALA A 231 4.03 2.79 -1.61
C ALA A 231 4.79 2.07 -2.74
N MET A 232 4.57 0.77 -2.95
CA MET A 232 5.20 -0.01 -4.01
C MET A 232 4.41 0.04 -5.33
N THR A 233 3.15 0.51 -5.30
CA THR A 233 2.35 0.83 -6.50
C THR A 233 3.17 1.77 -7.38
N GLN A 234 3.52 1.32 -8.59
CA GLN A 234 4.58 1.83 -9.47
C GLN A 234 5.18 3.15 -9.01
N LYS A 235 6.39 3.08 -8.43
CA LYS A 235 7.28 4.22 -8.28
C LYS A 235 7.16 5.04 -9.56
N ILE A 236 6.55 6.22 -9.50
CA ILE A 236 6.56 7.13 -10.64
C ILE A 236 8.04 7.30 -10.93
N SER A 237 8.50 6.70 -12.02
CA SER A 237 9.88 6.89 -12.44
C SER A 237 9.91 8.32 -12.95
N GLU A 238 10.28 9.25 -12.08
CA GLU A 238 10.49 10.64 -12.47
C GLU A 238 11.41 10.69 -13.69
N ALA A 239 12.38 9.78 -13.76
CA ALA A 239 13.21 9.54 -14.92
C ALA A 239 12.40 9.21 -16.19
N GLU A 240 11.40 8.33 -16.16
CA GLU A 240 10.57 8.02 -17.34
C GLU A 240 9.63 9.16 -17.72
N ALA A 241 9.02 9.85 -16.75
CA ALA A 241 8.19 11.02 -17.00
C ALA A 241 9.01 12.18 -17.60
N LEU A 242 10.21 12.39 -17.06
CA LEU A 242 11.17 13.38 -17.53
C LEU A 242 11.73 12.99 -18.91
N ARG A 243 12.01 11.71 -19.15
CA ARG A 243 12.44 11.18 -20.45
C ARG A 243 11.48 11.56 -21.55
N ALA A 244 10.17 11.36 -21.36
CA ALA A 244 9.18 11.69 -22.37
C ALA A 244 9.19 13.19 -22.72
N LEU A 245 9.30 14.06 -21.71
CA LEU A 245 9.36 15.50 -21.89
C LEU A 245 10.67 15.95 -22.58
N ILE A 246 11.81 15.42 -22.15
CA ILE A 246 13.12 15.72 -22.73
C ILE A 246 13.17 15.25 -24.18
N LEU A 247 12.75 14.02 -24.48
CA LEU A 247 12.75 13.51 -25.85
C LEU A 247 11.83 14.31 -26.77
N ALA A 248 10.71 14.83 -26.27
CA ALA A 248 9.80 15.67 -27.06
C ALA A 248 10.44 16.97 -27.54
N ILE A 249 11.38 17.56 -26.77
CA ILE A 249 12.07 18.81 -27.15
C ILE A 249 13.45 18.59 -27.76
N VAL A 250 14.21 17.61 -27.26
CA VAL A 250 15.58 17.35 -27.72
C VAL A 250 15.60 16.68 -29.08
N SER A 251 14.67 15.77 -29.39
CA SER A 251 14.63 15.12 -30.70
C SER A 251 14.46 16.12 -31.86
N PRO A 252 13.47 17.04 -31.83
CA PRO A 252 13.36 18.05 -32.88
C PRO A 252 14.47 19.09 -32.83
N ALA A 253 14.97 19.48 -31.65
CA ALA A 253 16.09 20.41 -31.52
C ALA A 253 17.40 19.82 -32.09
N HIS A 254 17.65 18.53 -31.88
CA HIS A 254 18.80 17.82 -32.41
C HIS A 254 18.76 17.73 -33.94
N GLU A 255 17.57 17.50 -34.51
CA GLU A 255 17.40 17.48 -35.96
C GLU A 255 17.66 18.85 -36.58
N VAL A 256 17.17 19.93 -35.96
CA VAL A 256 17.51 21.29 -36.37
C VAL A 256 19.01 21.52 -36.25
N PHE A 257 19.64 21.11 -35.15
CA PHE A 257 21.09 21.26 -34.92
C PHE A 257 21.95 20.55 -35.97
N LYS A 258 21.55 19.36 -36.46
CA LYS A 258 22.24 18.68 -37.56
C LYS A 258 22.22 19.51 -38.84
N SER A 259 21.09 20.15 -39.13
CA SER A 259 20.88 20.93 -40.35
C SER A 259 21.42 22.36 -40.28
N ASP A 260 21.34 23.00 -39.11
CA ASP A 260 21.77 24.36 -38.83
C ASP A 260 22.36 24.45 -37.40
N PRO A 261 23.69 24.29 -37.27
CA PRO A 261 24.37 24.32 -35.97
C PRO A 261 24.47 25.73 -35.36
N THR A 262 24.12 26.78 -36.12
CA THR A 262 24.20 28.18 -35.68
C THR A 262 22.86 28.73 -35.19
N SER A 263 21.79 27.93 -35.29
CA SER A 263 20.47 28.33 -34.84
C SER A 263 20.48 28.75 -33.36
N THR A 264 19.70 29.77 -33.03
CA THR A 264 19.52 30.24 -31.65
C THR A 264 18.09 30.01 -31.14
N HIS A 265 17.25 29.34 -31.94
CA HIS A 265 15.82 29.23 -31.69
C HIS A 265 15.41 27.96 -30.92
N PHE A 266 16.37 27.20 -30.37
CA PHE A 266 16.09 25.94 -29.67
C PHE A 266 15.14 26.11 -28.47
N ASN A 267 15.32 27.17 -27.67
CA ASN A 267 14.41 27.46 -26.56
C ASN A 267 13.01 27.90 -27.01
N ALA A 268 12.90 28.56 -28.17
CA ALA A 268 11.59 28.91 -28.76
C ALA A 268 10.86 27.65 -29.27
N LEU A 269 11.60 26.71 -29.87
CA LEU A 269 11.10 25.41 -30.28
C LEU A 269 10.64 24.57 -29.09
N ALA A 270 11.40 24.55 -28.00
CA ALA A 270 10.98 23.87 -26.77
C ALA A 270 9.67 24.47 -26.21
N ARG A 271 9.52 25.80 -26.27
CA ARG A 271 8.32 26.51 -25.81
C ARG A 271 7.09 26.24 -26.67
N SER A 272 7.25 26.06 -27.99
CA SER A 272 6.12 25.72 -28.86
C SER A 272 5.59 24.30 -28.62
N ILE A 273 6.45 23.39 -28.15
CA ILE A 273 6.10 21.98 -27.89
C ILE A 273 5.54 21.79 -26.47
N LEU A 274 6.21 22.33 -25.45
CA LEU A 274 5.87 22.09 -24.04
C LEU A 274 5.13 23.24 -23.36
N GLY A 275 4.91 24.37 -24.04
CA GLY A 275 4.29 25.56 -23.47
C GLY A 275 5.07 26.07 -22.25
N GLY A 276 4.37 26.42 -21.16
CA GLY A 276 5.00 26.90 -19.92
C GLY A 276 5.96 25.89 -19.26
N ARG A 277 5.83 24.59 -19.54
CA ARG A 277 6.73 23.56 -18.98
C ARG A 277 8.15 23.63 -19.58
N SER A 278 8.36 24.34 -20.69
CA SER A 278 9.68 24.49 -21.29
C SER A 278 10.67 25.28 -20.43
N GLU A 279 10.19 26.10 -19.49
CA GLU A 279 11.02 26.94 -18.62
C GLU A 279 11.92 26.12 -17.69
N MET A 280 11.61 24.83 -17.50
CA MET A 280 12.43 23.87 -16.77
C MET A 280 13.69 23.43 -17.53
N PHE A 281 13.81 23.74 -18.83
CA PHE A 281 14.89 23.29 -19.69
C PHE A 281 15.62 24.46 -20.34
N ASP A 282 16.89 24.24 -20.69
CA ASP A 282 17.68 25.18 -21.47
C ASP A 282 18.45 24.44 -22.56
N LEU A 283 18.26 24.86 -23.81
CA LEU A 283 18.93 24.29 -24.97
C LEU A 283 19.83 25.35 -25.60
N ALA A 284 21.12 25.04 -25.71
CA ALA A 284 22.12 25.93 -26.29
C ALA A 284 23.16 25.15 -27.08
N VAL A 285 23.75 25.76 -28.10
CA VAL A 285 24.91 25.18 -28.80
C VAL A 285 26.18 25.77 -28.21
N LYS A 286 27.12 24.91 -27.80
CA LYS A 286 28.46 25.28 -27.35
C LYS A 286 29.47 24.29 -27.94
N ASN A 287 30.58 24.80 -28.47
CA ASN A 287 31.68 23.96 -28.99
C ASN A 287 31.21 22.88 -29.99
N ASP A 288 30.29 23.23 -30.91
CA ASP A 288 29.69 22.30 -31.88
C ASP A 288 28.97 21.10 -31.25
N ARG A 289 28.38 21.30 -30.07
CA ARG A 289 27.52 20.34 -29.36
C ARG A 289 26.23 21.01 -28.93
N LEU A 290 25.13 20.28 -29.01
CA LEU A 290 23.86 20.69 -28.43
C LEU A 290 23.85 20.34 -26.95
N ILE A 291 23.80 21.36 -26.10
CA ILE A 291 23.77 21.26 -24.64
C ILE A 291 22.33 21.33 -24.18
N VAL A 292 21.90 20.34 -23.40
CA VAL A 292 20.57 20.28 -22.78
C VAL A 292 20.75 20.33 -21.27
N ALA A 293 20.26 21.38 -20.64
CA ALA A 293 20.30 21.56 -19.19
C ALA A 293 18.90 21.57 -18.57
N ILE A 294 18.81 21.19 -17.30
CA ILE A 294 17.59 21.27 -16.48
C ILE A 294 17.78 22.42 -15.48
N LYS A 295 16.85 23.38 -15.45
CA LYS A 295 16.87 24.59 -14.61
C LYS A 295 16.07 24.45 -13.32
N SER A 296 15.77 23.23 -12.87
CA SER A 296 14.97 22.96 -11.67
C SER A 296 15.86 22.76 -10.45
N ASN A 297 15.55 23.44 -9.34
CA ASN A 297 16.20 23.24 -8.04
C ASN A 297 15.63 22.03 -7.25
N ILE A 298 14.63 21.36 -7.82
CA ILE A 298 13.87 20.28 -7.18
C ILE A 298 14.25 18.91 -7.76
N LEU A 299 14.70 18.88 -9.02
CA LEU A 299 15.09 17.64 -9.72
C LEU A 299 16.60 17.44 -9.58
N ASP A 300 16.99 16.45 -8.78
CA ASP A 300 18.39 16.10 -8.55
C ASP A 300 18.85 15.05 -9.58
N VAL A 301 19.38 15.52 -10.72
CA VAL A 301 19.88 14.65 -11.80
C VAL A 301 21.32 15.02 -12.13
N ASP A 302 22.27 14.35 -11.49
CA ASP A 302 23.73 14.61 -11.57
C ASP A 302 24.31 14.54 -12.99
N SER A 303 23.62 13.89 -13.91
CA SER A 303 24.09 13.66 -15.28
C SER A 303 23.71 14.77 -16.27
N PHE A 304 23.10 15.87 -15.81
CA PHE A 304 22.83 17.07 -16.60
C PHE A 304 23.80 18.20 -16.23
N PRO A 305 24.25 19.02 -17.20
CA PRO A 305 23.79 19.08 -18.59
C PRO A 305 24.32 17.93 -19.45
N VAL A 306 23.51 17.52 -20.43
CA VAL A 306 23.87 16.50 -21.42
C VAL A 306 24.35 17.20 -22.70
N GLU A 307 25.41 16.68 -23.30
CA GLU A 307 25.95 17.17 -24.57
C GLU A 307 25.69 16.16 -25.70
N LEU A 308 25.10 16.63 -26.80
CA LEU A 308 24.85 15.81 -28.00
C LEU A 308 25.68 16.30 -29.17
N SER A 309 26.43 15.37 -29.77
CA SER A 309 27.06 15.48 -31.08
C SER A 309 26.01 15.29 -32.18
N ARG A 310 26.33 15.66 -33.42
CA ARG A 310 25.38 15.53 -34.56
C ARG A 310 24.99 14.08 -34.87
N ASP A 311 25.91 13.14 -34.65
CA ASP A 311 25.70 11.72 -34.97
C ASP A 311 25.12 10.92 -33.81
N ASP A 312 24.88 11.55 -32.66
CA ASP A 312 24.40 10.86 -31.48
C ASP A 312 22.94 10.42 -31.61
N SER A 313 22.64 9.24 -31.09
CA SER A 313 21.27 8.77 -30.94
C SER A 313 20.64 9.41 -29.70
N VAL A 314 19.76 10.40 -29.93
CA VAL A 314 19.06 11.14 -28.86
C VAL A 314 18.42 10.19 -27.84
N PRO A 315 17.66 9.14 -28.21
CA PRO A 315 17.08 8.23 -27.22
C PRO A 315 18.12 7.53 -26.34
N GLN A 316 19.27 7.13 -26.90
CA GLN A 316 20.30 6.41 -26.15
C GLN A 316 21.04 7.34 -25.17
N VAL A 317 21.38 8.54 -25.60
CA VAL A 317 22.09 9.52 -24.76
C VAL A 317 21.20 9.96 -23.59
N ILE A 318 19.92 10.26 -23.86
CA ILE A 318 18.98 10.68 -22.82
C ILE A 318 18.67 9.52 -21.84
N ASN A 319 18.49 8.29 -22.33
CA ASN A 319 18.28 7.13 -21.45
C ASN A 319 19.47 6.93 -20.50
N ARG A 320 20.70 7.03 -21.03
CA ARG A 320 21.93 6.90 -20.23
C ARG A 320 22.03 7.99 -19.17
N ALA A 321 21.75 9.25 -19.52
CA ALA A 321 21.80 10.37 -18.58
C ALA A 321 20.73 10.26 -17.48
N LEU A 322 19.60 9.62 -17.76
CA LEU A 322 18.53 9.41 -16.79
C LEU A 322 18.67 8.09 -16.00
N GLY A 323 19.75 7.32 -16.21
CA GLY A 323 19.94 6.02 -15.57
C GLY A 323 18.93 4.95 -15.98
N ILE A 324 18.21 5.16 -17.09
CA ILE A 324 17.20 4.23 -17.62
C ILE A 324 17.92 3.20 -18.47
N THR A 325 18.03 1.97 -17.94
CA THR A 325 18.56 0.83 -18.68
C THR A 325 17.53 0.37 -19.70
N SER A 326 17.93 0.30 -20.98
CA SER A 326 17.17 -0.33 -22.06
C SER A 326 17.28 -1.84 -22.03
#